data_AF-A0A840YRP1-F1
#
_entry.id   AF-A0A840YRP1-F1
#
_cell.length_a   1.000
_cell.length_b   1.000
_cell.length_c   1.000
_cell.angle_alpha   90.00
_cell.angle_beta   90.00
_cell.angle_gamma   90.00
#
_symmetry.space_group_name_H-M   'P 1'
#
loop_
_entity.id
_entity.type
_entity.pdbx_description
1 polymer ?
#
loop_
_entity_poly.entity_id
_entity_poly.type
_entity_poly.pdbx_seq_one_letter_code
_entity_poly.pdbx_strand_id
1 'polypeptide(L)'
;MKTVFVALLLGTAALAPMPALAHPVVQAASAKAEADRLVGVMLSDAAMTDVASRSFTYGMEQQLAGDPATQKLYAANPGMKEHVAGQVRAEFLKVMKGELPSLRSDVARLIQADMTAAEIGTARTFLESPTGRKVAAQMYRSIGDKPDQSQEQMQQAAMASLMGSLTPEDYPALMAFGGSPAAQKLQTLNPKITAASQAWSARLIAANEARMKTLAAQSAAQFLKGKKP
;
A
#
# COMPACT_ATOMS: atom_id res chain seq x y z
N MET A 1 2.78 -51.11 -13.70
CA MET A 1 1.95 -51.52 -14.86
C MET A 1 2.37 -50.69 -16.06
N LYS A 2 2.77 -51.39 -17.13
CA LYS A 2 3.07 -50.81 -18.44
C LYS A 2 1.73 -50.56 -19.14
N THR A 3 1.51 -49.35 -19.66
CA THR A 3 0.54 -49.14 -20.73
C THR A 3 1.19 -48.31 -21.82
N VAL A 4 1.25 -48.95 -22.97
CA VAL A 4 1.70 -48.50 -24.28
C VAL A 4 0.69 -47.50 -24.82
N PHE A 5 1.15 -46.40 -25.41
CA PHE A 5 0.43 -45.78 -26.53
C PHE A 5 1.38 -45.56 -27.71
N VAL A 6 0.86 -46.02 -28.83
CA VAL A 6 1.48 -46.22 -30.13
C VAL A 6 1.79 -44.90 -30.82
N ALA A 7 2.85 -44.94 -31.61
CA ALA A 7 3.39 -43.87 -32.43
C ALA A 7 2.60 -43.62 -33.74
N LEU A 8 3.01 -42.51 -34.40
CA LEU A 8 2.81 -42.09 -35.80
C LEU A 8 1.49 -41.40 -36.17
N LEU A 9 1.62 -40.15 -36.61
CA LEU A 9 1.72 -39.87 -38.04
C LEU A 9 2.48 -38.57 -38.33
N LEU A 10 3.41 -38.70 -39.28
CA LEU A 10 4.20 -37.64 -39.88
C LEU A 10 3.30 -36.74 -40.74
N GLY A 11 3.33 -35.44 -40.45
CA GLY A 11 2.83 -34.39 -41.33
C GLY A 11 3.93 -33.37 -41.56
N THR A 12 4.80 -33.63 -42.54
CA THR A 12 5.74 -32.62 -43.06
C THR A 12 4.95 -31.64 -43.92
N ALA A 13 4.36 -30.62 -43.29
CA ALA A 13 3.98 -29.41 -43.98
C ALA A 13 5.25 -28.57 -44.17
N ALA A 14 5.66 -28.38 -45.42
CA ALA A 14 6.71 -27.45 -45.79
C ALA A 14 6.26 -26.03 -45.42
N LEU A 15 6.70 -25.55 -44.26
CA LEU A 15 6.60 -24.15 -43.89
C LEU A 15 7.75 -23.40 -44.59
N ALA A 16 7.39 -22.59 -45.57
CA ALA A 16 8.28 -21.56 -46.08
C ALA A 16 8.80 -20.70 -44.90
N PRO A 17 10.08 -20.27 -44.91
CA PRO A 17 10.58 -19.36 -43.91
C PRO A 17 9.84 -18.03 -44.05
N MET A 18 8.85 -17.79 -43.20
CA MET A 18 8.34 -16.45 -43.00
C MET A 18 9.48 -15.61 -42.43
N PRO A 19 9.76 -14.41 -43.00
CA PRO A 19 10.69 -13.49 -42.38
C PRO A 19 10.12 -13.16 -40.99
N ALA A 20 10.88 -13.53 -39.95
CA ALA A 20 10.61 -13.08 -38.60
C ALA A 20 10.72 -11.55 -38.60
N LEU A 21 9.58 -10.87 -38.70
CA LEU A 21 9.49 -9.45 -38.42
C LEU A 21 9.86 -9.30 -36.95
N ALA A 22 11.10 -8.92 -36.69
CA ALA A 22 11.54 -8.49 -35.38
C ALA A 22 10.66 -7.31 -34.96
N HIS A 23 9.68 -7.58 -34.09
CA HIS A 23 8.91 -6.51 -33.49
C HIS A 23 9.87 -5.63 -32.67
N PRO A 24 9.82 -4.30 -32.87
CA PRO A 24 10.79 -3.40 -32.27
C PRO A 24 10.64 -3.40 -30.75
N VAL A 25 11.77 -3.15 -30.10
CA VAL A 25 11.98 -3.00 -28.66
C VAL A 25 11.17 -1.81 -28.12
N VAL A 26 9.85 -1.97 -27.99
CA VAL A 26 8.93 -1.03 -27.32
C VAL A 26 8.49 -1.59 -25.95
N GLN A 27 8.81 -2.85 -25.68
CA GLN A 27 8.26 -3.63 -24.56
C GLN A 27 8.84 -3.28 -23.17
N ALA A 28 10.06 -2.74 -23.11
CA ALA A 28 10.72 -2.40 -21.84
C ALA A 28 10.24 -1.06 -21.25
N ALA A 29 10.06 -0.04 -22.09
CA ALA A 29 9.50 1.25 -21.66
C ALA A 29 8.04 1.10 -21.20
N SER A 30 7.28 0.16 -21.78
CA SER A 30 5.92 -0.16 -21.32
C SER A 30 5.91 -0.86 -19.97
N ALA A 31 6.84 -1.78 -19.68
CA ALA A 31 6.84 -2.50 -18.40
C ALA A 31 7.06 -1.58 -17.20
N LYS A 32 7.94 -0.58 -17.33
CA LYS A 32 8.16 0.43 -16.30
C LYS A 32 6.92 1.29 -16.07
N ALA A 33 6.35 1.84 -17.14
CA ALA A 33 5.16 2.69 -17.04
C ALA A 33 3.95 1.93 -16.45
N GLU A 34 3.80 0.65 -16.79
CA GLU A 34 2.74 -0.21 -16.27
C GLU A 34 2.96 -0.58 -14.79
N ALA A 35 4.21 -0.80 -14.37
CA ALA A 35 4.56 -0.98 -12.96
C ALA A 35 4.28 0.30 -12.15
N ASP A 36 4.67 1.47 -12.67
CA ASP A 36 4.41 2.76 -12.01
C ASP A 36 2.90 3.00 -11.85
N ARG A 37 2.09 2.64 -12.87
CA ARG A 37 0.62 2.67 -12.78
C ARG A 37 0.08 1.69 -11.75
N LEU A 38 0.54 0.44 -11.78
CA LEU A 38 0.13 -0.58 -10.81
C LEU A 38 0.40 -0.09 -9.39
N VAL A 39 1.58 0.47 -9.14
CA VAL A 39 1.94 1.04 -7.84
C VAL A 39 1.11 2.27 -7.51
N GLY A 40 0.76 3.11 -8.49
CA GLY A 40 -0.16 4.23 -8.29
C GLY A 40 -1.56 3.80 -7.84
N VAL A 41 -2.04 2.65 -8.33
CA VAL A 41 -3.32 2.05 -7.89
C VAL A 41 -3.16 1.45 -6.49
N MET A 42 -2.10 0.68 -6.26
CA MET A 42 -1.83 0.07 -4.96
C MET A 42 -1.68 1.17 -3.90
N LEU A 43 -0.69 2.05 -4.04
CA LEU A 43 -0.35 3.09 -3.08
C LEU A 43 -0.97 4.45 -3.46
N SER A 44 -2.29 4.51 -3.69
CA SER A 44 -2.93 5.77 -4.10
C SER A 44 -2.80 6.89 -3.06
N ASP A 45 -2.75 8.15 -3.50
CA ASP A 45 -2.64 9.30 -2.58
C ASP A 45 -3.77 9.29 -1.54
N ALA A 46 -5.00 8.99 -1.97
CA ALA A 46 -6.17 8.95 -1.10
C ALA A 46 -6.05 7.85 -0.04
N ALA A 47 -5.70 6.62 -0.44
CA ALA A 47 -5.56 5.50 0.49
C ALA A 47 -4.42 5.74 1.50
N MET A 48 -3.27 6.21 1.03
CA MET A 48 -2.13 6.48 1.90
C MET A 48 -2.40 7.64 2.85
N THR A 49 -3.13 8.67 2.42
CA THR A 49 -3.53 9.79 3.28
C THR A 49 -4.52 9.35 4.35
N ASP A 50 -5.51 8.50 4.03
CA ASP A 50 -6.47 7.98 4.99
C ASP A 50 -5.76 7.13 6.07
N VAL A 51 -4.92 6.18 5.66
CA VAL A 51 -4.12 5.36 6.58
C VAL A 51 -3.24 6.24 7.46
N ALA A 52 -2.50 7.18 6.87
CA ALA A 52 -1.63 8.09 7.60
C ALA A 52 -2.43 8.89 8.66
N SER A 53 -3.60 9.42 8.29
CA SER A 53 -4.45 10.20 9.22
C SER A 53 -4.94 9.36 10.41
N ARG A 54 -5.34 8.11 10.17
CA ARG A 54 -5.76 7.18 11.23
C ARG A 54 -4.59 6.77 12.12
N SER A 55 -3.47 6.37 11.53
CA SER A 55 -2.26 6.00 12.27
C SER A 55 -1.71 7.17 13.10
N PHE A 56 -1.78 8.40 12.60
CA PHE A 56 -1.44 9.60 13.37
C PHE A 56 -2.33 9.75 14.60
N THR A 57 -3.64 9.62 14.41
CA THR A 57 -4.61 9.75 15.50
C THR A 57 -4.37 8.68 16.57
N TYR A 58 -4.23 7.43 16.16
CA TYR A 58 -3.90 6.33 17.06
C TYR A 58 -2.57 6.57 17.80
N GLY A 59 -1.51 6.93 17.08
CA GLY A 59 -0.19 7.17 17.66
C GLY A 59 -0.17 8.32 18.66
N MET A 60 -0.94 9.37 18.41
CA MET A 60 -1.12 10.48 19.35
C MET A 60 -1.84 10.04 20.62
N GLU A 61 -2.90 9.22 20.52
CA GLU A 61 -3.58 8.68 21.70
C GLU A 61 -2.63 7.78 22.52
N GLN A 62 -1.81 6.96 21.87
CA GLN A 62 -0.82 6.12 22.55
C GLN A 62 0.26 6.95 23.25
N GLN A 63 0.79 7.97 22.56
CA GLN A 63 1.76 8.88 23.16
C GLN A 63 1.17 9.61 24.37
N LEU A 64 -0.07 10.06 24.26
CA LEU A 64 -0.76 10.71 25.37
C LEU A 64 -1.00 9.73 26.52
N ALA A 65 -1.43 8.50 26.24
CA ALA A 65 -1.60 7.42 27.24
C ALA A 65 -0.31 7.16 28.04
N GLY A 66 0.85 7.22 27.36
CA GLY A 66 2.17 7.05 27.97
C GLY A 66 2.76 8.27 28.68
N ASP A 67 2.12 9.45 28.61
CA ASP A 67 2.60 10.70 29.23
C ASP A 67 1.53 11.36 30.13
N PRO A 68 1.49 10.97 31.43
CA PRO A 68 0.53 11.54 32.38
C PRO A 68 0.66 13.06 32.59
N ALA A 69 1.84 13.64 32.35
CA ALA A 69 2.04 15.07 32.50
C ALA A 69 1.36 15.84 31.36
N THR A 70 1.54 15.37 30.12
CA THR A 70 0.87 15.94 28.94
C THR A 70 -0.65 15.73 29.02
N GLN A 71 -1.13 14.59 29.53
CA GLN A 71 -2.56 14.37 29.80
C GLN A 71 -3.15 15.45 30.72
N LYS A 72 -2.50 15.68 31.87
CA LYS A 72 -2.95 16.71 32.82
C LYS A 72 -2.94 18.10 32.20
N LEU A 73 -1.92 18.42 31.40
CA LEU A 73 -1.83 19.70 30.70
C LEU A 73 -3.02 19.90 29.74
N TYR A 74 -3.36 18.89 28.94
CA TYR A 74 -4.49 18.96 28.02
C TYR A 74 -5.84 18.98 28.74
N ALA A 75 -6.00 18.21 29.83
CA ALA A 75 -7.21 18.24 30.64
C ALA A 75 -7.44 19.62 31.30
N ALA A 76 -6.36 20.30 31.72
CA ALA A 76 -6.43 21.66 32.26
C ALA A 76 -6.71 22.74 31.20
N ASN A 77 -6.59 22.41 29.90
CA ASN A 77 -6.68 23.36 28.81
C ASN A 77 -7.61 22.85 27.68
N PRO A 78 -8.94 22.99 27.83
CA PRO A 78 -9.89 22.56 26.79
C PRO A 78 -9.57 23.16 25.43
N GLY A 79 -9.56 22.33 24.38
CA GLY A 79 -9.23 22.69 22.99
C GLY A 79 -7.73 22.59 22.63
N MET A 80 -6.85 22.38 23.61
CA MET A 80 -5.40 22.34 23.37
C MET A 80 -4.98 21.11 22.56
N LYS A 81 -5.57 19.95 22.88
CA LYS A 81 -5.28 18.69 22.18
C LYS A 81 -5.60 18.82 20.69
N GLU A 82 -6.79 19.31 20.36
CA GLU A 82 -7.27 19.48 19.00
C GLU A 82 -6.41 20.49 18.23
N HIS A 83 -6.02 21.59 18.89
CA HIS A 83 -5.14 22.61 18.29
C HIS A 83 -3.76 22.05 17.94
N VAL A 84 -3.11 21.38 18.91
CA VAL A 84 -1.78 20.77 18.69
C VAL A 84 -1.87 19.66 17.65
N ALA A 85 -2.86 18.76 17.77
CA ALA A 85 -3.08 17.66 16.85
C ALA A 85 -3.29 18.15 15.41
N GLY A 86 -4.09 19.21 15.22
CA GLY A 86 -4.36 19.76 13.90
C GLY A 86 -3.10 20.25 13.18
N GLN A 87 -2.24 20.98 13.90
CA GLN A 87 -0.98 21.51 13.34
C GLN A 87 0.02 20.40 13.01
N VAL A 88 0.21 19.46 13.94
CA VAL A 88 1.15 18.35 13.74
C VAL A 88 0.65 17.41 12.64
N ARG A 89 -0.66 17.11 12.60
CA ARG A 89 -1.26 16.28 11.54
C ARG A 89 -1.07 16.90 10.16
N ALA A 90 -1.28 18.21 10.03
CA ALA A 90 -1.13 18.91 8.75
C ALA A 90 0.31 18.78 8.22
N GLU A 91 1.31 19.00 9.08
CA GLU A 91 2.71 18.87 8.69
C GLU A 91 3.10 17.41 8.42
N PHE A 92 2.59 16.47 9.22
CA PHE A 92 2.79 15.03 9.00
C PHE A 92 2.25 14.59 7.63
N LEU A 93 1.02 14.97 7.28
CA LEU A 93 0.43 14.61 5.98
C LEU A 93 1.18 15.27 4.82
N LYS A 94 1.68 16.50 5.00
CA LYS A 94 2.53 17.17 4.01
C LYS A 94 3.81 16.40 3.75
N VAL A 95 4.50 15.95 4.80
CA VAL A 95 5.70 15.10 4.71
C VAL A 95 5.39 13.79 4.00
N MET A 96 4.34 13.10 4.44
CA MET A 96 3.92 11.83 3.84
C MET A 96 3.66 11.97 2.33
N LYS A 97 2.93 13.02 1.92
CA LYS A 97 2.65 13.27 0.51
C LYS A 97 3.90 13.60 -0.29
N GLY A 98 4.83 14.36 0.28
CA GLY A 98 6.11 14.69 -0.36
C GLY A 98 7.01 13.48 -0.58
N GLU A 99 6.95 12.51 0.34
CA GLU A 99 7.82 11.32 0.32
C GLU A 99 7.16 10.08 -0.30
N LEU A 100 5.85 10.12 -0.55
CA LEU A 100 5.15 9.01 -1.20
C LEU A 100 5.73 8.63 -2.58
N PRO A 101 6.19 9.56 -3.44
CA PRO A 101 6.86 9.20 -4.69
C PRO A 101 8.10 8.31 -4.50
N SER A 102 8.87 8.49 -3.41
CA SER A 102 10.06 7.67 -3.17
C SER A 102 9.68 6.23 -2.79
N LEU A 103 8.65 6.06 -1.94
CA LEU A 103 8.08 4.75 -1.65
C LEU A 103 7.55 4.06 -2.91
N ARG A 104 6.79 4.79 -3.75
CA ARG A 104 6.27 4.24 -5.00
C ARG A 104 7.40 3.77 -5.92
N SER A 105 8.48 4.54 -6.03
CA SER A 105 9.63 4.13 -6.83
C SER A 105 10.31 2.87 -6.28
N ASP A 106 10.42 2.71 -4.96
CA ASP A 106 11.01 1.53 -4.35
C ASP A 106 10.14 0.27 -4.59
N VAL A 107 8.81 0.39 -4.46
CA VAL A 107 7.87 -0.70 -4.74
C VAL A 107 7.82 -1.04 -6.23
N ALA A 108 7.85 -0.05 -7.11
CA ALA A 108 7.86 -0.28 -8.56
C ALA A 108 9.10 -1.07 -8.99
N ARG A 109 10.26 -0.79 -8.37
CA ARG A 109 11.50 -1.53 -8.60
C ARG A 109 11.39 -3.00 -8.18
N LEU A 110 10.75 -3.28 -7.04
CA LEU A 110 10.50 -4.66 -6.58
C LEU A 110 9.59 -5.41 -7.55
N ILE A 111 8.50 -4.79 -7.99
CA ILE A 111 7.57 -5.38 -8.96
C ILE A 111 8.28 -5.69 -10.28
N GLN A 112 9.06 -4.75 -10.81
CA GLN A 112 9.81 -4.94 -12.06
C GLN A 112 10.87 -6.04 -11.97
N ALA A 113 11.42 -6.29 -10.78
CA ALA A 113 12.42 -7.33 -10.58
C ALA A 113 11.81 -8.75 -10.59
N ASP A 114 10.58 -8.91 -10.07
CA ASP A 114 9.99 -10.23 -9.82
C ASP A 114 8.79 -10.59 -10.72
N MET A 115 8.22 -9.61 -11.43
CA MET A 115 7.07 -9.76 -12.32
C MET A 115 7.39 -9.39 -13.76
N THR A 116 6.84 -10.18 -14.69
CA THR A 116 6.83 -9.91 -16.12
C THR A 116 5.81 -8.82 -16.47
N ALA A 117 5.94 -8.22 -17.65
CA ALA A 117 4.98 -7.22 -18.14
C ALA A 117 3.53 -7.76 -18.21
N ALA A 118 3.34 -9.03 -18.56
CA ALA A 118 2.02 -9.67 -18.63
C ALA A 118 1.41 -9.86 -17.23
N GLU A 119 2.22 -10.23 -16.23
CA GLU A 119 1.77 -10.34 -14.84
C GLU A 119 1.41 -8.97 -14.26
N ILE A 120 2.21 -7.94 -14.53
CA ILE A 120 1.93 -6.54 -14.14
C ILE A 120 0.60 -6.09 -14.75
N GLY A 121 0.39 -6.32 -16.05
CA GLY A 121 -0.85 -5.99 -16.75
C GLY A 121 -2.07 -6.71 -16.18
N THR A 122 -1.94 -8.00 -15.85
CA THR A 122 -2.99 -8.80 -15.21
C THR A 122 -3.34 -8.24 -13.82
N ALA A 123 -2.32 -7.98 -12.98
CA ALA A 123 -2.51 -7.40 -11.65
C ALA A 123 -3.18 -6.02 -11.71
N ARG A 124 -2.75 -5.17 -12.65
CA ARG A 124 -3.33 -3.85 -12.85
C ARG A 124 -4.79 -3.93 -13.27
N THR A 125 -5.09 -4.75 -14.27
CA THR A 125 -6.48 -4.95 -14.76
C THR A 125 -7.39 -5.39 -13.63
N PHE A 126 -6.93 -6.31 -12.79
CA PHE A 126 -7.70 -6.74 -11.62
C PHE A 126 -7.88 -5.60 -10.61
N LEU A 127 -6.81 -4.94 -10.15
CA LEU A 127 -6.89 -3.89 -9.13
C LEU A 127 -7.68 -2.65 -9.58
N GLU A 128 -7.71 -2.37 -10.89
CA GLU A 128 -8.52 -1.30 -11.47
C GLU A 128 -10.01 -1.66 -11.61
N SER A 129 -10.36 -2.95 -11.56
CA SER A 129 -11.74 -3.45 -11.63
C SER A 129 -12.56 -3.07 -10.38
N PRO A 130 -13.90 -3.09 -10.44
CA PRO A 130 -14.75 -2.84 -9.27
C PRO A 130 -14.39 -3.72 -8.07
N THR A 131 -14.19 -5.02 -8.30
CA THR A 131 -13.83 -5.98 -7.26
C THR A 131 -12.42 -5.74 -6.71
N GLY A 132 -11.44 -5.48 -7.58
CA GLY A 132 -10.07 -5.19 -7.13
C GLY A 132 -9.96 -3.90 -6.31
N ARG A 133 -10.76 -2.88 -6.62
CA ARG A 133 -10.85 -1.66 -5.79
C ARG A 133 -11.44 -1.95 -4.41
N LYS A 134 -12.45 -2.83 -4.31
CA LYS A 134 -12.96 -3.30 -3.00
C LYS A 134 -11.85 -3.98 -2.20
N VAL A 135 -11.09 -4.90 -2.83
CA VAL A 135 -9.95 -5.58 -2.20
C VAL A 135 -8.92 -4.56 -1.68
N ALA A 136 -8.47 -3.65 -2.54
CA ALA A 136 -7.48 -2.64 -2.18
C ALA A 136 -7.96 -1.74 -1.03
N ALA A 137 -9.22 -1.30 -1.05
CA ALA A 137 -9.78 -0.48 0.01
C ALA A 137 -9.78 -1.19 1.37
N GLN A 138 -10.04 -2.50 1.39
CA GLN A 138 -10.08 -3.28 2.63
C GLN A 138 -8.70 -3.57 3.20
N MET A 139 -7.70 -3.79 2.34
CA MET A 139 -6.31 -3.94 2.77
C MET A 139 -5.87 -2.71 3.58
N TYR A 140 -6.13 -1.49 3.11
CA TYR A 140 -5.74 -0.28 3.81
C TYR A 140 -6.55 0.02 5.07
N ARG A 141 -7.85 -0.30 5.07
CA ARG A 141 -8.69 -0.13 6.25
C ARG A 141 -8.13 -0.91 7.45
N SER A 142 -7.75 -2.17 7.23
CA SER A 142 -7.21 -3.02 8.30
C SER A 142 -5.93 -2.47 8.94
N ILE A 143 -5.05 -1.85 8.13
CA ILE A 143 -3.79 -1.25 8.60
C ILE A 143 -4.06 0.02 9.42
N GLY A 144 -5.04 0.82 9.01
CA GLY A 144 -5.35 2.09 9.66
C GLY A 144 -6.09 1.96 11.00
N ASP A 145 -6.92 0.92 11.17
CA ASP A 145 -7.81 0.81 12.33
C ASP A 145 -7.11 0.32 13.60
N LYS A 146 -6.11 -0.57 13.47
CA LYS A 146 -5.36 -1.11 14.61
C LYS A 146 -3.89 -1.37 14.24
N PRO A 147 -3.05 -0.33 14.20
CA PRO A 147 -1.67 -0.44 13.71
C PRO A 147 -0.73 -1.22 14.64
N ASP A 148 -1.17 -1.57 15.85
CA ASP A 148 -0.46 -2.39 16.84
C ASP A 148 -0.72 -3.90 16.71
N GLN A 149 -1.60 -4.31 15.80
CA GLN A 149 -1.92 -5.72 15.60
C GLN A 149 -0.75 -6.52 15.05
N SER A 150 -0.70 -7.81 15.44
CA SER A 150 0.22 -8.75 14.79
C SER A 150 -0.12 -8.89 13.30
N GLN A 151 0.86 -9.31 12.49
CA GLN A 151 0.65 -9.51 11.06
C GLN A 151 -0.47 -10.53 10.77
N GLU A 152 -0.62 -11.54 11.62
CA GLU A 152 -1.68 -12.54 11.52
C GLU A 152 -3.07 -11.91 11.81
N GLN A 153 -3.18 -11.11 12.87
CA GLN A 153 -4.41 -10.42 13.22
C GLN A 153 -4.84 -9.42 12.13
N MET A 154 -3.89 -8.69 11.55
CA MET A 154 -4.16 -7.81 10.42
C MET A 154 -4.68 -8.58 9.21
N GLN A 155 -4.07 -9.73 8.87
CA GLN A 155 -4.55 -10.58 7.77
C GLN A 155 -5.95 -11.12 8.01
N GLN A 156 -6.25 -11.59 9.23
CA GLN A 156 -7.58 -12.07 9.60
C GLN A 156 -8.62 -10.95 9.53
N ALA A 157 -8.30 -9.75 10.05
CA ALA A 157 -9.18 -8.59 9.99
C ALA A 157 -9.43 -8.12 8.55
N ALA A 158 -8.37 -8.07 7.73
CA ALA A 158 -8.48 -7.74 6.30
C ALA A 158 -9.36 -8.74 5.57
N MET A 159 -9.19 -10.05 5.84
CA MET A 159 -10.00 -11.10 5.22
C MET A 159 -11.47 -11.02 5.67
N ALA A 160 -11.73 -10.84 6.97
CA ALA A 160 -13.10 -10.70 7.48
C ALA A 160 -13.79 -9.46 6.89
N SER A 161 -13.08 -8.33 6.82
CA SER A 161 -13.61 -7.11 6.23
C SER A 161 -13.83 -7.22 4.73
N LEU A 162 -12.93 -7.93 4.03
CA LEU A 162 -13.09 -8.25 2.62
C LEU A 162 -14.36 -9.07 2.42
N MET A 163 -14.49 -10.22 3.08
CA MET A 163 -15.65 -11.11 2.97
C MET A 163 -16.98 -10.39 3.28
N GLY A 164 -16.99 -9.48 4.26
CA GLY A 164 -18.16 -8.66 4.58
C GLY A 164 -18.53 -7.62 3.52
N SER A 165 -17.64 -7.32 2.57
CA SER A 165 -17.85 -6.34 1.49
C SER A 165 -18.00 -6.94 0.09
N LEU A 166 -17.80 -8.25 -0.04
CA LEU A 166 -17.95 -8.95 -1.30
C LEU A 166 -19.41 -9.34 -1.53
N THR A 167 -19.86 -9.19 -2.77
CA THR A 167 -21.14 -9.68 -3.26
C THR A 167 -20.91 -10.91 -4.16
N PRO A 168 -21.94 -11.74 -4.44
CA PRO A 168 -21.81 -12.89 -5.33
C PRO A 168 -21.16 -12.58 -6.70
N GLU A 169 -21.35 -11.37 -7.21
CA GLU A 169 -20.81 -10.89 -8.48
C GLU A 169 -19.28 -10.67 -8.46
N ASP A 170 -18.68 -10.53 -7.27
CA ASP A 170 -17.24 -10.30 -7.13
C ASP A 170 -16.43 -11.61 -7.24
N TYR A 171 -17.02 -12.75 -6.90
CA TYR A 171 -16.31 -14.03 -6.79
C TYR A 171 -15.67 -14.50 -8.11
N PRO A 172 -16.31 -14.39 -9.29
CA PRO A 172 -15.67 -14.79 -10.54
C PRO A 172 -14.37 -14.03 -10.81
N ALA A 173 -14.35 -12.72 -10.57
CA ALA A 173 -13.15 -11.89 -10.77
C ALA A 173 -12.05 -12.23 -9.75
N LEU A 174 -12.42 -12.46 -8.50
CA LEU A 174 -11.49 -12.89 -7.44
C LEU A 174 -10.86 -14.25 -7.73
N MET A 175 -11.66 -15.23 -8.14
CA MET A 175 -11.18 -16.58 -8.44
C MET A 175 -10.30 -16.58 -9.70
N ALA A 176 -10.71 -15.83 -10.74
CA ALA A 176 -9.91 -15.67 -11.95
C ALA A 176 -8.54 -15.03 -11.66
N PHE A 177 -8.52 -13.99 -10.83
CA PHE A 177 -7.26 -13.36 -10.43
C PHE A 177 -6.44 -14.25 -9.50
N GLY A 178 -7.05 -14.84 -8.47
CA GLY A 178 -6.37 -15.70 -7.50
C GLY A 178 -5.74 -16.94 -8.12
N GLY A 179 -6.30 -17.46 -9.21
CA GLY A 179 -5.72 -18.54 -10.00
C GLY A 179 -4.61 -18.11 -10.97
N SER A 180 -4.35 -16.81 -11.12
CA SER A 180 -3.35 -16.28 -12.06
C SER A 180 -1.92 -16.32 -11.50
N PRO A 181 -0.89 -16.44 -12.35
CA PRO A 181 0.51 -16.28 -11.94
C PRO A 181 0.78 -14.92 -11.28
N ALA A 182 0.08 -13.86 -11.71
CA ALA A 182 0.22 -12.52 -11.15
C ALA A 182 -0.17 -12.47 -9.66
N ALA A 183 -1.25 -13.12 -9.26
CA ALA A 183 -1.66 -13.18 -7.85
C ALA A 183 -0.63 -13.95 -6.99
N GLN A 184 -0.11 -15.06 -7.49
CA GLN A 184 0.94 -15.82 -6.82
C GLN A 184 2.20 -14.97 -6.63
N LYS A 185 2.61 -14.22 -7.67
CA LYS A 185 3.75 -13.30 -7.58
C LYS A 185 3.52 -12.19 -6.56
N LEU A 186 2.37 -11.54 -6.56
CA LEU A 186 2.03 -10.53 -5.56
C LEU A 186 2.07 -11.10 -4.13
N GLN A 187 1.61 -12.33 -3.92
CA GLN A 187 1.70 -12.98 -2.61
C GLN A 187 3.16 -13.14 -2.15
N THR A 188 4.07 -13.56 -3.05
CA THR A 188 5.51 -13.67 -2.74
C THR A 188 6.22 -12.32 -2.60
N LEU A 189 5.70 -11.29 -3.27
CA LEU A 189 6.22 -9.92 -3.18
C LEU A 189 5.78 -9.20 -1.90
N ASN A 190 4.63 -9.55 -1.33
CA ASN A 190 4.05 -8.85 -0.19
C ASN A 190 5.02 -8.69 1.01
N PRO A 191 5.81 -9.70 1.43
CA PRO A 191 6.82 -9.52 2.45
C PRO A 191 7.92 -8.52 2.06
N LYS A 192 8.37 -8.50 0.79
CA LYS A 192 9.39 -7.56 0.29
C LYS A 192 8.87 -6.13 0.28
N ILE A 193 7.62 -5.94 -0.18
CA ILE A 193 6.92 -4.65 -0.18
C ILE A 193 6.74 -4.14 1.26
N THR A 194 6.35 -5.04 2.18
CA THR A 194 6.21 -4.71 3.60
C THR A 194 7.54 -4.25 4.20
N ALA A 195 8.63 -5.00 3.98
CA ALA A 195 9.96 -4.63 4.45
C ALA A 195 10.44 -3.29 3.87
N ALA A 196 10.23 -3.05 2.57
CA ALA A 196 10.56 -1.76 1.93
C ALA A 196 9.75 -0.60 2.52
N SER A 197 8.46 -0.81 2.80
CA SER A 197 7.58 0.18 3.42
C SER A 197 8.00 0.50 4.85
N GLN A 198 8.41 -0.51 5.63
CA GLN A 198 8.96 -0.33 6.98
C GLN A 198 10.27 0.45 6.97
N ALA A 199 11.20 0.10 6.09
CA ALA A 199 12.47 0.81 5.94
C ALA A 199 12.28 2.26 5.48
N TRP A 200 11.33 2.51 4.57
CA TRP A 200 10.91 3.84 4.17
C TRP A 200 10.34 4.63 5.36
N SER A 201 9.41 4.04 6.12
CA SER A 201 8.82 4.67 7.31
C SER A 201 9.88 5.03 8.36
N ALA A 202 10.82 4.12 8.65
CA ALA A 202 11.91 4.37 9.60
C ALA A 202 12.79 5.56 9.18
N ARG A 203 13.15 5.65 7.88
CA ARG A 203 13.88 6.82 7.33
C ARG A 203 13.08 8.10 7.49
N LEU A 204 11.77 8.05 7.20
CA LEU A 204 10.89 9.21 7.29
C LEU A 204 10.78 9.75 8.73
N ILE A 205 10.61 8.84 9.69
CA ILE A 205 10.58 9.17 11.12
C ILE A 205 11.90 9.79 11.54
N ALA A 206 13.03 9.13 11.26
CA ALA A 206 14.35 9.62 11.63
C ALA A 206 14.62 11.03 11.08
N ALA A 207 14.16 11.32 9.85
CA ALA A 207 14.33 12.63 9.23
C ALA A 207 13.42 13.74 9.79
N ASN A 208 12.26 13.39 10.38
CA ASN A 208 11.22 14.38 10.72
C ASN A 208 10.84 14.44 12.21
N GLU A 209 11.23 13.46 13.03
CA GLU A 209 10.78 13.35 14.42
C GLU A 209 11.06 14.60 15.25
N ALA A 210 12.29 15.10 15.23
CA ALA A 210 12.69 16.29 16.00
C ALA A 210 11.87 17.53 15.59
N ARG A 211 11.57 17.65 14.29
CA ARG A 211 10.77 18.75 13.74
C ARG A 211 9.32 18.66 14.18
N MET A 212 8.73 17.45 14.17
CA MET A 212 7.36 17.22 14.65
C MET A 212 7.23 17.49 16.15
N LYS A 213 8.20 17.05 16.97
CA LYS A 213 8.26 17.36 18.41
C LYS A 213 8.34 18.86 18.68
N THR A 214 9.19 19.56 17.92
CA THR A 214 9.33 21.02 18.01
C THR A 214 8.03 21.73 17.66
N LEU A 215 7.36 21.31 16.57
CA LEU A 215 6.07 21.87 16.16
C LEU A 215 4.99 21.64 17.22
N ALA A 216 4.94 20.46 17.83
CA ALA A 216 3.99 20.16 18.90
C ALA A 216 4.21 21.09 20.11
N ALA A 217 5.45 21.25 20.56
CA ALA A 217 5.80 22.15 21.67
C ALA A 217 5.49 23.62 21.36
N GLN A 218 5.78 24.08 20.14
CA GLN A 218 5.46 25.43 19.69
C GLN A 218 3.96 25.67 19.62
N SER A 219 3.19 24.72 19.07
CA SER A 219 1.73 24.81 18.99
C SER A 219 1.10 24.85 20.39
N ALA A 220 1.61 24.05 21.32
CA ALA A 220 1.21 24.08 22.72
C ALA A 220 1.47 25.45 23.35
N ALA A 221 2.68 26.01 23.16
CA ALA A 221 3.02 27.33 23.69
C ALA A 221 2.19 28.46 23.07
N GLN A 222 1.88 28.38 21.77
CA GLN A 222 1.02 29.34 21.08
C GLN A 222 -0.40 29.33 21.64
N PHE A 223 -0.97 28.13 21.85
CA PHE A 223 -2.30 27.98 22.45
C PHE A 223 -2.37 28.64 23.84
N LEU A 224 -1.39 28.37 24.70
CA LEU A 224 -1.33 28.94 26.05
C LEU A 224 -1.16 30.47 26.04
N LYS A 225 -0.42 31.03 25.08
CA LYS A 225 -0.28 32.48 24.91
C LYS A 225 -1.57 33.16 24.45
N GLY A 226 -2.39 32.47 23.64
CA GLY A 226 -3.69 32.96 23.17
C GLY A 226 -4.80 32.95 24.24
N LYS A 227 -4.58 32.26 25.37
CA LYS A 227 -5.48 32.21 26.53
C LYS A 227 -5.19 33.25 27.62
N LYS A 228 -4.36 34.26 27.34
CA LYS A 228 -4.18 35.36 28.31
C LYS A 228 -5.55 35.99 28.65
N PRO A 229 -5.86 36.20 29.94
CA PRO A 229 -7.14 36.74 30.39
C PRO A 229 -7.43 38.13 29.81
#